data_AF-A0A0R3QFH1-F1
#
_entry.id   AF-A0A0R3QFH1-F1
#
_cell.length_a   1.000
_cell.length_b   1.000
_cell.length_c   1.000
_cell.angle_alpha   90.00
_cell.angle_beta   90.00
_cell.angle_gamma   90.00
#
_symmetry.space_group_name_H-M   'P 1'
#
loop_
_entity.id
_entity.type
_entity.pdbx_description
1 polymer ?
#
loop_
_entity_poly.entity_id
_entity_poly.type
_entity_poly.pdbx_seq_one_letter_code
_entity_poly.pdbx_strand_id
1 'polypeptide(L)'
;MVYGAVALGGVTRLTESGLSMVNWDLFRTMKPPWSKDEWETEFERYKQFPEYKFKSGNEEMTLAEFKFIWMMEYIHRMWGRTLGIFFLVPCAFFWAKGHFSSAMKKRMFIAGTLICMQGLIGWWMVKSGLDPKNNSNKEIPRVSEYRLATHLTMAFVLYTVFLWTGLSHIFTAHDVRFFFSSLFLKFISNVYAIKAFG
;
A
#
# COMPACT_ATOMS: atom_id res chain seq x y z
N MET A 1 5.36 3.28 -7.47
CA MET A 1 3.97 2.87 -7.14
C MET A 1 3.83 2.32 -5.72
N VAL A 2 4.63 1.33 -5.29
CA VAL A 2 4.49 0.71 -3.95
C VAL A 2 4.64 1.72 -2.81
N TYR A 3 5.66 2.60 -2.87
CA TYR A 3 5.79 3.69 -1.90
C TYR A 3 4.52 4.56 -1.82
N GLY A 4 3.95 4.94 -2.96
CA GLY A 4 2.68 5.68 -3.01
C GLY A 4 1.51 4.91 -2.37
N ALA A 5 1.46 3.58 -2.55
CA ALA A 5 0.45 2.74 -1.90
C ALA A 5 0.60 2.78 -0.36
N VAL A 6 1.83 2.69 0.13
CA VAL A 6 2.15 2.79 1.57
C VAL A 6 1.79 4.17 2.12
N ALA A 7 2.16 5.24 1.42
CA ALA A 7 1.84 6.61 1.83
C ALA A 7 0.31 6.86 1.86
N LEU A 8 -0.41 6.50 0.80
CA LEU A 8 -1.87 6.61 0.73
C LEU A 8 -2.57 5.76 1.81
N GLY A 9 -2.06 4.56 2.09
CA GLY A 9 -2.56 3.71 3.17
C GLY A 9 -2.34 4.34 4.55
N GLY A 10 -1.19 4.97 4.76
CA GLY A 10 -0.90 5.77 5.95
C GLY A 10 -1.89 6.92 6.13
N VAL A 11 -2.15 7.69 5.08
CA VAL A 11 -3.17 8.75 5.10
C VAL A 11 -4.55 8.18 5.40
N THR A 12 -4.95 7.09 4.74
CA THR A 12 -6.25 6.40 4.97
C THR A 12 -6.41 5.98 6.43
N ARG A 13 -5.31 5.54 7.07
CA ARG A 13 -5.32 5.19 8.50
C ARG A 13 -5.44 6.42 9.41
N LEU A 14 -4.73 7.50 9.09
CA LEU A 14 -4.72 8.75 9.87
C LEU A 14 -6.04 9.51 9.76
N THR A 15 -6.70 9.45 8.60
CA THR A 15 -8.06 9.98 8.40
C THR A 15 -9.14 9.02 8.88
N GLU A 16 -8.75 7.84 9.38
CA GLU A 16 -9.66 6.79 9.84
C GLU A 16 -10.76 6.49 8.81
N SER A 17 -10.35 6.31 7.55
CA SER A 17 -11.25 6.06 6.42
C SER A 17 -11.28 4.60 6.00
N GLY A 18 -10.48 3.73 6.63
CA GLY A 18 -10.26 2.34 6.17
C GLY A 18 -11.45 1.38 6.24
N LEU A 19 -12.62 1.84 6.71
CA LEU A 19 -13.87 1.06 6.77
C LEU A 19 -15.06 1.81 6.13
N SER A 20 -14.80 2.93 5.45
CA SER A 20 -15.83 3.77 4.80
C SER A 20 -16.47 3.12 3.56
N MET A 21 -15.74 2.25 2.86
CA MET A 21 -16.21 1.46 1.71
C MET A 21 -16.56 0.03 2.15
N VAL A 22 -17.82 -0.14 2.56
CA VAL A 22 -18.36 -1.38 3.12
C VAL A 22 -18.48 -2.53 2.13
N ASN A 23 -18.65 -2.24 0.85
CA ASN A 23 -18.60 -3.26 -0.18
C ASN A 23 -17.14 -3.53 -0.59
N TRP A 24 -16.73 -4.80 -0.54
CA TRP A 24 -15.44 -5.25 -1.11
C TRP A 24 -15.72 -6.14 -2.31
N ASP A 25 -16.14 -5.53 -3.42
CA ASP A 25 -16.20 -6.23 -4.71
C ASP A 25 -14.97 -5.91 -5.53
N LEU A 26 -14.33 -6.95 -6.09
CA LEU A 26 -13.12 -6.79 -6.88
C LEU A 26 -13.32 -5.84 -8.08
N PHE A 27 -14.46 -5.97 -8.76
CA PHE A 27 -14.80 -5.24 -9.99
C PHE A 27 -15.88 -4.17 -9.81
N ARG A 28 -16.95 -4.44 -9.05
CA ARG A 28 -18.10 -3.51 -8.96
C ARG A 28 -17.75 -2.20 -8.24
N THR A 29 -16.82 -2.23 -7.29
CA THR A 29 -16.38 -1.03 -6.57
C THR A 29 -15.36 -0.17 -7.33
N MET A 30 -15.04 -0.52 -8.59
CA MET A 30 -14.18 0.31 -9.42
C MET A 30 -14.88 1.57 -9.94
N LYS A 31 -16.22 1.61 -9.93
CA LYS A 31 -16.99 2.80 -10.29
C LYS A 31 -17.36 3.57 -9.01
N PRO A 32 -16.90 4.81 -8.83
CA PRO A 32 -17.34 5.64 -7.71
C PRO A 32 -18.78 6.13 -7.95
N PRO A 33 -19.52 6.55 -6.90
CA PRO A 33 -20.80 7.21 -7.07
C PRO A 33 -20.64 8.54 -7.84
N TRP A 34 -21.46 8.76 -8.86
CA TRP A 34 -21.42 9.98 -9.69
C TRP A 34 -22.61 10.89 -9.45
N SER A 35 -23.79 10.33 -9.20
CA SER A 35 -25.00 11.12 -8.94
C SER A 35 -25.20 11.40 -7.46
N LYS A 36 -26.01 12.41 -7.15
CA LYS A 36 -26.38 12.74 -5.77
C LYS A 36 -27.10 11.56 -5.10
N ASP A 37 -28.04 10.93 -5.80
CA ASP A 37 -28.82 9.80 -5.29
C ASP A 37 -27.95 8.56 -5.00
N GLU A 38 -26.93 8.29 -5.84
CA GLU A 38 -25.96 7.21 -5.61
C GLU A 38 -25.13 7.48 -4.34
N TRP A 39 -24.71 8.74 -4.13
CA TRP A 39 -24.00 9.14 -2.92
C TRP A 39 -24.85 9.03 -1.66
N GLU A 40 -26.11 9.45 -1.73
CA GLU A 40 -27.05 9.32 -0.61
C GLU A 40 -27.30 7.84 -0.29
N THR A 41 -27.48 6.98 -1.30
CA THR A 41 -27.66 5.54 -1.11
C THR A 41 -26.46 4.88 -0.42
N GLU A 42 -25.24 5.22 -0.83
CA GLU A 42 -24.02 4.67 -0.22
C GLU A 42 -23.83 5.23 1.21
N PHE A 43 -24.20 6.49 1.45
CA PHE A 43 -24.16 7.08 2.77
C PHE A 43 -25.17 6.43 3.72
N GLU A 44 -26.41 6.21 3.28
CA GLU A 44 -27.43 5.49 4.06
C GLU A 44 -27.00 4.06 4.39
N ARG A 45 -26.26 3.40 3.47
CA ARG A 45 -25.64 2.11 3.75
C ARG A 45 -24.56 2.25 4.83
N TYR A 46 -23.68 3.23 4.73
CA TYR A 46 -22.63 3.49 5.71
C TYR A 46 -23.18 3.76 7.12
N LYS A 47 -24.32 4.47 7.22
CA LYS A 47 -25.03 4.71 8.49
C LYS A 47 -25.41 3.44 9.27
N GLN A 48 -25.58 2.31 8.58
CA GLN A 48 -25.89 1.03 9.21
C GLN A 48 -24.70 0.43 9.98
N PHE A 49 -23.48 0.90 9.71
CA PHE A 49 -22.27 0.33 10.28
C PHE A 49 -21.88 0.99 11.61
N PRO A 50 -21.26 0.24 12.52
CA PRO A 50 -20.81 0.78 13.80
C PRO A 50 -19.86 1.98 13.69
N GLU A 51 -19.05 2.07 12.62
CA GLU A 51 -18.08 3.17 12.44
C GLU A 51 -18.78 4.53 12.29
N TYR A 52 -19.91 4.59 11.58
CA TYR A 52 -20.72 5.80 11.48
C TYR A 52 -21.21 6.24 12.86
N LYS A 53 -21.72 5.31 13.68
CA LYS A 53 -22.23 5.60 15.03
C LYS A 53 -21.13 6.11 15.95
N PHE A 54 -19.92 5.55 15.84
CA PHE A 54 -18.76 5.99 16.61
C PHE A 54 -18.33 7.41 16.21
N LYS A 55 -18.21 7.69 14.90
CA LYS A 55 -17.80 9.01 14.40
C LYS A 55 -18.88 10.08 14.60
N SER A 56 -20.15 9.70 14.60
CA SER A 56 -21.30 10.62 14.74
C SER A 56 -21.76 10.79 16.20
N GLY A 57 -20.98 10.35 17.18
CA GLY A 57 -21.39 10.36 18.59
C GLY A 57 -21.53 11.77 19.20
N ASN A 58 -20.79 12.75 18.68
CA ASN A 58 -20.82 14.14 19.15
C ASN A 58 -21.58 15.08 18.20
N GLU A 59 -21.51 14.82 16.89
CA GLU A 59 -22.16 15.60 15.83
C GLU A 59 -22.51 14.65 14.70
N GLU A 60 -23.66 14.83 14.05
CA GLU A 60 -24.02 14.00 12.91
C GLU A 60 -23.05 14.24 11.75
N MET A 61 -22.44 13.15 11.25
CA MET A 61 -21.57 13.25 10.09
C MET A 61 -22.36 13.74 8.87
N THR A 62 -21.81 14.74 8.19
CA THR A 62 -22.36 15.28 6.96
C THR A 62 -22.01 14.41 5.74
N LEU A 63 -22.78 14.54 4.66
CA LEU A 63 -22.46 13.87 3.39
C LEU A 63 -21.09 14.28 2.84
N ALA A 64 -20.64 15.50 3.11
CA ALA A 64 -19.34 16.00 2.65
C ALA A 64 -18.18 15.29 3.36
N GLU A 65 -18.28 15.09 4.67
CA GLU A 65 -17.30 14.35 5.46
C GLU A 65 -17.27 12.87 5.05
N PHE A 66 -18.44 12.26 4.83
CA PHE A 66 -18.52 10.90 4.29
C PHE A 66 -17.83 10.78 2.94
N LYS A 67 -18.09 11.69 2.00
CA LYS A 67 -17.41 11.72 0.69
C LYS A 67 -15.89 11.80 0.83
N PHE A 68 -15.39 12.58 1.79
CA PHE A 68 -13.95 12.71 2.02
C PHE A 68 -13.32 11.38 2.47
N ILE A 69 -13.86 10.73 3.50
CA ILE A 69 -13.33 9.44 3.97
C ILE A 69 -13.45 8.36 2.89
N TRP A 70 -14.60 8.31 2.20
CA TRP A 70 -14.84 7.37 1.12
C TRP A 70 -13.84 7.53 -0.01
N MET A 71 -13.53 8.78 -0.40
CA MET A 71 -12.58 9.10 -1.47
C MET A 71 -11.16 8.64 -1.12
N MET A 72 -10.73 8.82 0.13
CA MET A 72 -9.40 8.40 0.58
C MET A 72 -9.24 6.89 0.46
N GLU A 73 -10.22 6.13 0.96
CA GLU A 73 -10.20 4.69 0.84
C GLU A 73 -10.29 4.22 -0.62
N TYR A 74 -11.15 4.85 -1.43
CA TYR A 74 -11.28 4.56 -2.85
C TYR A 74 -9.96 4.76 -3.60
N ILE A 75 -9.29 5.90 -3.41
CA ILE A 75 -8.00 6.20 -4.05
C ILE A 75 -6.96 5.16 -3.63
N HIS A 76 -6.87 4.82 -2.35
CA HIS A 76 -5.94 3.80 -1.87
C HIS A 76 -6.22 2.42 -2.52
N ARG A 77 -7.49 1.99 -2.56
CA ARG A 77 -7.92 0.74 -3.19
C ARG A 77 -7.65 0.72 -4.70
N MET A 78 -7.90 1.82 -5.41
CA MET A 78 -7.63 1.93 -6.85
C MET A 78 -6.13 1.96 -7.15
N TRP A 79 -5.33 2.62 -6.31
CA TRP A 79 -3.88 2.62 -6.43
C TRP A 79 -3.30 1.21 -6.29
N GLY A 80 -3.81 0.44 -5.33
CA GLY A 80 -3.44 -0.98 -5.16
C GLY A 80 -3.78 -1.84 -6.38
N ARG A 81 -4.99 -1.69 -6.94
CA ARG A 81 -5.38 -2.39 -8.19
C ARG A 81 -4.49 -2.01 -9.36
N THR A 82 -4.23 -0.71 -9.53
CA THR A 82 -3.40 -0.18 -10.61
C THR A 82 -1.98 -0.73 -10.50
N LEU A 83 -1.40 -0.76 -9.29
CA LEU A 83 -0.11 -1.40 -9.03
C LEU A 83 -0.12 -2.88 -9.45
N GLY A 84 -1.15 -3.63 -9.08
CA GLY A 84 -1.31 -5.02 -9.47
C GLY A 84 -1.32 -5.21 -10.98
N ILE A 85 -2.10 -4.41 -11.71
CA ILE A 85 -2.19 -4.48 -13.19
C ILE A 85 -0.84 -4.12 -13.83
N PHE A 86 -0.24 -3.00 -13.43
CA PHE A 86 1.02 -2.51 -13.99
C PHE A 86 2.20 -3.43 -13.69
N PHE A 87 2.11 -4.26 -12.66
CA PHE A 87 3.09 -5.32 -12.42
C PHE A 87 2.74 -6.61 -13.17
N LEU A 88 1.54 -7.15 -12.97
CA LEU A 88 1.18 -8.50 -13.42
C LEU A 88 1.11 -8.60 -14.95
N VAL A 89 0.60 -7.58 -15.65
CA VAL A 89 0.44 -7.63 -17.11
C VAL A 89 1.81 -7.66 -17.82
N PRO A 90 2.75 -6.72 -17.56
CA PRO A 90 4.09 -6.82 -18.16
C PRO A 90 4.85 -8.05 -17.68
N CYS A 91 4.73 -8.42 -16.40
CA CYS A 91 5.39 -9.60 -15.86
C CYS A 91 4.96 -10.87 -16.61
N ALA A 92 3.66 -11.09 -16.80
CA ALA A 92 3.13 -12.23 -17.53
C ALA A 92 3.61 -12.23 -19.00
N PHE A 93 3.58 -11.07 -19.66
CA PHE A 93 4.06 -10.93 -21.03
C PHE A 93 5.54 -11.31 -21.17
N PHE A 94 6.43 -10.73 -20.37
CA PHE A 94 7.86 -11.00 -20.43
C PHE A 94 8.21 -12.42 -19.99
N TRP A 95 7.44 -12.99 -19.07
CA TRP A 95 7.59 -14.39 -18.65
C TRP A 95 7.23 -15.34 -19.78
N ALA A 96 6.10 -15.13 -20.47
CA ALA A 96 5.65 -15.96 -21.59
C ALA A 96 6.61 -15.88 -22.79
N LYS A 97 7.24 -14.71 -23.00
CA LYS A 97 8.27 -14.50 -24.02
C LYS A 97 9.67 -15.01 -23.62
N GLY A 98 9.85 -15.50 -22.40
CA GLY A 98 11.12 -16.08 -21.95
C GLY A 98 12.24 -15.06 -21.66
N HIS A 99 11.91 -13.77 -21.48
CA HIS A 99 12.91 -12.72 -21.23
C HIS A 99 13.52 -12.76 -19.81
N PHE A 100 13.02 -13.62 -18.92
CA PHE A 100 13.51 -13.70 -17.55
C PHE A 100 14.57 -14.80 -17.35
N SER A 101 15.71 -14.40 -16.77
CA SER A 101 16.67 -15.34 -16.19
C SER A 101 16.06 -16.12 -15.02
N SER A 102 16.64 -17.27 -14.66
CA SER A 102 16.14 -18.10 -13.54
C SER A 102 16.08 -17.34 -12.21
N ALA A 103 17.03 -16.42 -11.96
CA ALA A 103 17.00 -15.56 -10.78
C ALA A 103 15.85 -14.55 -10.85
N MET A 104 15.62 -13.94 -12.02
CA MET A 104 14.52 -12.99 -12.22
C MET A 104 13.15 -13.66 -12.06
N LYS A 105 12.97 -14.86 -12.60
CA LYS A 105 11.74 -15.65 -12.42
C LYS A 105 11.40 -15.84 -10.94
N LYS A 106 12.37 -16.22 -10.11
CA LYS A 106 12.17 -16.34 -8.65
C LYS A 106 11.74 -15.02 -8.02
N ARG A 107 12.41 -13.91 -8.35
CA ARG A 107 12.07 -12.57 -7.82
C ARG A 107 10.66 -12.13 -8.24
N MET A 108 10.30 -12.31 -9.51
CA MET A 108 8.99 -11.97 -10.05
C MET A 108 7.87 -12.83 -9.44
N PHE A 109 8.15 -14.11 -9.20
CA PHE A 109 7.22 -15.00 -8.50
C PHE A 109 6.97 -14.55 -7.05
N ILE A 110 8.04 -14.24 -6.31
CA ILE A 110 7.94 -13.70 -4.94
C ILE A 110 7.14 -12.39 -4.94
N ALA A 111 7.48 -11.44 -5.81
CA ALA A 111 6.79 -10.15 -5.90
C ALA A 111 5.30 -10.31 -6.26
N GLY A 112 4.97 -11.18 -7.22
CA GLY A 112 3.59 -11.48 -7.59
C GLY A 112 2.80 -12.10 -6.45
N THR A 113 3.40 -13.05 -5.73
CA THR A 113 2.79 -13.67 -4.54
C THR A 113 2.51 -12.63 -3.47
N LEU A 114 3.49 -11.76 -3.19
CA LEU A 114 3.34 -10.67 -2.21
C LEU A 114 2.23 -9.69 -2.60
N ILE A 115 2.09 -9.33 -3.89
CA ILE A 115 0.99 -8.48 -4.38
C ILE A 115 -0.37 -9.14 -4.16
N CYS A 116 -0.51 -10.44 -4.49
CA CYS A 116 -1.75 -11.17 -4.25
C CYS A 116 -2.08 -11.23 -2.75
N MET A 117 -1.08 -11.51 -1.91
CA MET A 117 -1.24 -11.50 -0.46
C MET A 117 -1.62 -10.13 0.09
N GLN A 118 -1.09 -9.03 -0.47
CA GLN A 118 -1.51 -7.68 -0.09
C GLN A 118 -3.01 -7.46 -0.31
N GLY A 119 -3.53 -7.85 -1.47
CA GLY A 119 -4.97 -7.80 -1.75
C GLY A 119 -5.80 -8.63 -0.77
N LEU A 120 -5.36 -9.86 -0.47
CA LEU A 120 -6.03 -10.76 0.48
C LEU A 120 -6.04 -10.21 1.92
N ILE A 121 -4.91 -9.68 2.38
CA ILE A 121 -4.79 -9.08 3.72
C ILE A 121 -5.66 -7.82 3.80
N GLY A 122 -5.65 -6.97 2.76
CA GLY A 122 -6.49 -5.77 2.70
C GLY A 122 -7.99 -6.10 2.75
N TRP A 123 -8.44 -7.11 2.01
CA TRP A 123 -9.80 -7.64 2.13
C TRP A 123 -10.12 -8.12 3.55
N TRP A 124 -9.21 -8.91 4.14
CA TRP A 124 -9.39 -9.44 5.48
C TRP A 124 -9.53 -8.32 6.52
N MET A 125 -8.70 -7.27 6.44
CA MET A 125 -8.79 -6.08 7.30
C MET A 125 -10.16 -5.43 7.24
N VAL A 126 -10.69 -5.17 6.04
CA VAL A 126 -12.00 -4.54 5.86
C VAL A 126 -13.11 -5.46 6.37
N LYS A 127 -13.18 -6.70 5.88
CA LYS A 127 -14.25 -7.65 6.24
C LYS A 127 -14.35 -7.84 7.75
N SER A 128 -13.20 -7.95 8.41
CA SER A 128 -13.15 -8.17 9.85
C SER A 128 -13.37 -6.91 10.69
N GLY A 129 -13.13 -5.73 10.12
CA GLY A 129 -13.47 -4.44 10.74
C GLY A 129 -14.97 -4.12 10.72
N LEU A 130 -15.70 -4.69 9.75
CA LEU A 130 -17.15 -4.53 9.61
C LEU A 130 -17.96 -5.51 10.46
N ASP A 131 -17.34 -6.57 10.98
CA ASP A 131 -18.02 -7.60 11.79
C ASP A 131 -17.83 -7.32 13.30
N PRO A 132 -18.91 -6.99 14.04
CA PRO A 132 -18.84 -6.71 15.48
C PRO A 132 -18.27 -7.86 16.33
N LYS A 133 -18.32 -9.11 15.85
CA LYS A 133 -17.78 -10.29 16.55
C LYS A 133 -16.28 -10.48 16.35
N ASN A 134 -15.72 -9.92 15.27
CA ASN A 134 -14.33 -10.11 14.84
C ASN A 134 -13.47 -8.83 14.95
N ASN A 135 -14.07 -7.75 15.45
CA ASN A 135 -13.38 -6.51 15.82
C ASN A 135 -12.54 -6.71 17.08
N SER A 136 -11.32 -6.14 17.08
CA SER A 136 -10.38 -6.25 18.21
C SER A 136 -10.85 -5.54 19.48
N ASN A 137 -11.82 -4.63 19.37
CA ASN A 137 -12.53 -4.04 20.50
C ASN A 137 -14.03 -4.02 20.18
N LYS A 138 -14.86 -4.58 21.08
CA LYS A 138 -16.33 -4.55 20.95
C LYS A 138 -16.90 -3.13 20.99
N GLU A 139 -16.16 -2.17 21.54
CA GLU A 139 -16.59 -0.78 21.75
C GLU A 139 -16.15 0.17 20.63
N ILE A 140 -15.07 -0.14 19.90
CA ILE A 140 -14.53 0.74 18.84
C ILE A 140 -14.36 -0.08 17.55
N PRO A 141 -15.22 0.12 16.53
CA PRO A 141 -15.14 -0.57 15.26
C PRO A 141 -13.95 -0.02 14.45
N ARG A 142 -12.79 -0.66 14.62
CA ARG A 142 -11.56 -0.30 13.93
C ARG A 142 -10.84 -1.55 13.45
N VAL A 143 -10.10 -1.42 12.36
CA VAL A 143 -9.20 -2.49 11.91
C VAL A 143 -8.20 -2.78 13.03
N SER A 144 -8.11 -4.05 13.42
CA SER A 144 -7.14 -4.51 14.42
C SER A 144 -5.72 -4.10 14.06
N GLU A 145 -4.99 -3.61 15.06
CA GLU A 145 -3.61 -3.13 14.95
C GLU A 145 -2.69 -4.23 14.43
N TYR A 146 -2.94 -5.48 14.81
CA TYR A 146 -2.22 -6.65 14.29
C TYR A 146 -2.41 -6.82 12.77
N ARG A 147 -3.65 -6.71 12.28
CA ARG A 147 -3.94 -6.86 10.84
C ARG A 147 -3.30 -5.74 10.03
N LEU A 148 -3.38 -4.52 10.56
CA LEU A 148 -2.75 -3.34 9.98
C LEU A 148 -1.21 -3.49 9.93
N ALA A 149 -0.60 -3.94 11.03
CA ALA A 149 0.83 -4.17 11.10
C ALA A 149 1.27 -5.29 10.12
N THR A 150 0.51 -6.38 10.02
CA THR A 150 0.76 -7.44 9.03
C THR A 150 0.73 -6.89 7.61
N HIS A 151 -0.31 -6.10 7.27
CA HIS A 151 -0.45 -5.52 5.94
C HIS A 151 0.71 -4.60 5.58
N LEU A 152 1.04 -3.66 6.49
CA LEU A 152 2.12 -2.71 6.32
C LEU A 152 3.49 -3.39 6.23
N THR A 153 3.75 -4.37 7.09
CA THR A 153 5.01 -5.14 7.07
C THR A 153 5.20 -5.84 5.73
N MET A 154 4.16 -6.52 5.24
CA MET A 154 4.20 -7.18 3.94
C MET A 154 4.34 -6.18 2.78
N ALA A 155 3.80 -4.96 2.91
CA ALA A 155 4.01 -3.89 1.94
C ALA A 155 5.46 -3.41 1.91
N PHE A 156 6.13 -3.31 3.07
CA PHE A 156 7.57 -2.97 3.14
C PHE A 156 8.46 -4.08 2.60
N VAL A 157 8.11 -5.35 2.81
CA VAL A 157 8.80 -6.50 2.19
C VAL A 157 8.68 -6.41 0.67
N LEU A 158 7.48 -6.17 0.15
CA LEU A 158 7.25 -5.98 -1.28
C LEU A 158 8.04 -4.78 -1.85
N TYR A 159 8.02 -3.65 -1.14
CA TYR A 159 8.80 -2.47 -1.51
C TYR A 159 10.29 -2.78 -1.60
N THR A 160 10.83 -3.48 -0.60
CA THR A 160 12.24 -3.89 -0.56
C THR A 160 12.59 -4.81 -1.72
N VAL A 161 11.74 -5.79 -2.05
CA VAL A 161 11.96 -6.69 -3.20
C VAL A 161 12.04 -5.90 -4.51
N PHE A 162 11.14 -4.93 -4.73
CA PHE A 162 11.16 -4.11 -5.93
C PHE A 162 12.33 -3.14 -5.97
N LEU A 163 12.63 -2.48 -4.85
CA LEU A 163 13.75 -1.57 -4.75
C LEU A 163 15.06 -2.31 -5.02
N TRP A 164 15.29 -3.43 -4.34
CA TRP A 164 16.45 -4.29 -4.56
C TRP A 164 16.55 -4.75 -6.02
N THR A 165 15.44 -5.17 -6.63
CA THR A 165 15.42 -5.61 -8.02
C THR A 165 15.81 -4.47 -8.97
N GLY A 166 15.21 -3.28 -8.81
CA GLY A 166 15.54 -2.12 -9.62
C GLY A 166 16.99 -1.68 -9.44
N LEU A 167 17.47 -1.59 -8.20
CA LEU A 167 18.86 -1.24 -7.90
C LEU A 167 19.86 -2.23 -8.51
N SER A 168 19.54 -3.53 -8.52
CA SER A 168 20.41 -4.54 -9.14
C SER A 168 20.51 -4.46 -10.66
N HIS A 169 19.62 -3.70 -11.30
CA HIS A 169 19.69 -3.41 -12.74
C HIS A 169 20.33 -2.07 -13.05
N ILE A 170 20.19 -1.09 -12.16
CA ILE A 170 20.79 0.24 -12.32
C ILE A 170 22.29 0.18 -11.98
N PHE A 171 22.66 -0.54 -10.91
CA PHE A 171 24.03 -0.64 -10.45
C PHE A 171 24.64 -1.98 -10.82
N THR A 172 25.71 -1.95 -11.60
CA THR A 172 26.53 -3.14 -11.84
C THR A 172 27.61 -3.27 -10.76
N ALA A 173 28.19 -4.47 -10.62
CA ALA A 173 29.26 -4.72 -9.65
C ALA A 173 30.48 -3.81 -9.86
N HIS A 174 30.71 -3.38 -11.11
CA HIS A 174 31.76 -2.43 -11.46
C HIS A 174 31.47 -1.03 -10.87
N ASP A 175 30.24 -0.55 -10.99
CA ASP A 175 29.85 0.78 -10.51
C ASP A 175 29.95 0.88 -8.99
N VAL A 176 29.53 -0.18 -8.29
CA VAL A 176 29.62 -0.28 -6.83
C VAL A 176 31.08 -0.26 -6.40
N ARG A 177 31.94 -1.05 -7.05
CA ARG A 177 33.37 -1.13 -6.71
C ARG A 177 34.10 0.18 -6.98
N PHE A 178 33.78 0.87 -8.07
CA PHE A 178 34.32 2.18 -8.41
C PHE A 178 33.88 3.25 -7.40
N PHE A 179 32.60 3.29 -7.04
CA PHE A 179 32.07 4.26 -6.07
C PHE A 179 32.76 4.16 -4.71
N PHE A 180 32.86 2.94 -4.15
CA PHE A 180 33.52 2.72 -2.86
C PHE A 180 35.04 2.98 -2.93
N SER A 181 35.68 2.65 -4.05
CA SER A 181 37.11 2.99 -4.26
C SER A 181 37.33 4.50 -4.29
N SER A 182 36.49 5.26 -5.00
CA SER A 182 36.53 6.72 -5.04
C SER A 182 36.26 7.37 -3.68
N LEU A 183 35.28 6.88 -2.93
CA LEU A 183 34.96 7.38 -1.58
C LEU A 183 36.10 7.12 -0.60
N PHE A 184 36.68 5.91 -0.65
CA PHE A 184 37.84 5.52 0.16
C PHE A 184 39.08 6.37 -0.16
N LEU A 185 39.35 6.63 -1.45
CA LEU A 185 40.44 7.51 -1.88
C LEU A 185 40.23 8.96 -1.40
N LYS A 186 39.00 9.49 -1.49
CA LYS A 186 38.67 10.82 -0.95
C LYS A 186 38.84 10.90 0.56
N PHE A 187 38.44 9.85 1.28
CA PHE A 187 38.63 9.76 2.73
C PHE A 187 40.12 9.77 3.09
N ILE A 188 40.92 8.94 2.42
CA ILE A 188 42.38 8.91 2.60
C ILE A 188 42.98 10.29 2.32
N SER A 189 42.68 10.89 1.17
CA SER A 189 43.19 12.21 0.79
C SER A 189 42.87 13.28 1.84
N ASN A 190 41.65 13.29 2.40
CA ASN A 190 41.28 14.23 3.45
C ASN A 190 42.02 13.98 4.76
N VAL A 191 42.24 12.71 5.16
CA VAL A 191 43.01 12.38 6.37
C VAL A 191 44.47 12.83 6.24
N TYR A 192 45.08 12.65 5.07
CA TYR A 192 46.45 13.13 4.81
C TYR A 192 46.52 14.65 4.70
N ALA A 193 45.53 15.31 4.10
CA ALA A 193 45.46 16.76 4.07
C ALA A 193 45.38 17.36 5.49
N ILE A 194 44.61 16.76 6.40
CA ILE A 194 44.50 17.23 7.80
C ILE A 194 45.83 17.06 8.56
N LYS A 195 46.59 15.99 8.31
CA LYS A 195 47.91 15.76 8.93
C LYS A 195 49.02 16.67 8.40
N ALA A 196 48.85 17.31 7.24
CA ALA A 196 49.85 18.18 6.64
C ALA A 196 49.81 19.63 7.19
N PHE A 197 48.82 19.97 8.03
CA PHE A 197 48.60 21.30 8.60
C PHE A 197 48.72 21.36 10.13
N GLY A 198 49.25 20.33 10.79
CA GLY A 198 49.54 20.28 12.23
C GLY A 198 50.99 19.92 12.49
#